data_AF-A0A7V8XDM5-F1
#
_entry.id   AF-A0A7V8XDM5-F1
#
_cell.length_a   1.000
_cell.length_b   1.000
_cell.length_c   1.000
_cell.angle_alpha   90.00
_cell.angle_beta   90.00
_cell.angle_gamma   90.00
#
_symmetry.space_group_name_H-M   'P 1'
#
loop_
_entity.id
_entity.type
_entity.pdbx_description
1 polymer ?
#
loop_
_entity_poly.entity_id
_entity_poly.type
_entity_poly.pdbx_seq_one_letter_code
_entity_poly.pdbx_strand_id
1 'polypeptide(L)'
;SGALWSTGERARADETLGSALAVASASGDERLTWHARLERTSRHGLAHEHDAEDLLSVAEEARAVFERTGDGLGLARAWRRIAVVHLLHGRFGRAVEADEQALEHAARVGHGREESRIVDTLCTALLYGPVPADEAIARCEELLERARGRPALEAAVLSSLAGLVAMRCRFDEARDMYRRARRLWEELGLRYAVAGLTQVGGEIELLAGCADEAERELRVGAEILEPVGGAPLQSALLARALARQGQVDQADALALRALDAAGGHEIQAEVIALATRAAIAAADGRDGEALALAQAAVGRSQEADAPNLHADALVALARCHAAGGRTDDSATALHRSLLAYAAKGNLAATERLTRAGVSSLSSA
;
A
#
# COMPACT_ATOMS: atom_id res chain seq x y z
N SER A 1 10.30 -23.55 11.21
CA SER A 1 9.03 -22.86 11.51
C SER A 1 8.38 -22.16 10.31
N GLY A 2 9.12 -21.72 9.27
CA GLY A 2 8.52 -21.04 8.11
C GLY A 2 7.51 -21.87 7.28
N ALA A 3 7.68 -23.21 7.24
CA ALA A 3 6.79 -24.12 6.50
C ALA A 3 5.51 -24.54 7.26
N LEU A 4 5.46 -24.36 8.58
CA LEU A 4 4.31 -24.72 9.43
C LEU A 4 3.24 -23.62 9.50
N TRP A 5 3.63 -22.36 9.26
CA TRP A 5 2.68 -21.25 9.20
C TRP A 5 1.94 -21.19 7.86
N SER A 6 2.57 -21.60 6.76
CA SER A 6 1.92 -21.69 5.44
C SER A 6 0.80 -22.75 5.38
N THR A 7 0.68 -23.62 6.40
CA THR A 7 -0.36 -24.65 6.52
C THR A 7 -1.45 -24.29 7.53
N GLY A 8 -1.47 -23.05 8.07
CA GLY A 8 -2.52 -22.59 9.00
C GLY A 8 -2.33 -23.01 10.47
N GLU A 9 -1.20 -23.62 10.83
CA GLU A 9 -0.93 -24.11 12.19
C GLU A 9 -0.31 -23.03 13.09
N ARG A 10 -1.02 -21.90 13.25
CA ARG A 10 -0.54 -20.73 14.00
C ARG A 10 -0.05 -21.07 15.42
N ALA A 11 -0.80 -21.89 16.16
CA ALA A 11 -0.48 -22.28 17.53
C ALA A 11 0.80 -23.12 17.64
N ARG A 12 0.97 -24.13 16.77
CA ARG A 12 2.18 -24.99 16.78
C ARG A 12 3.44 -24.22 16.42
N ALA A 13 3.28 -23.22 15.57
CA ALA A 13 4.40 -22.47 15.08
C ALA A 13 4.78 -21.29 16.00
N ASP A 14 3.88 -20.82 16.88
CA ASP A 14 4.21 -20.05 18.10
C ASP A 14 4.93 -20.93 19.13
N GLU A 15 4.40 -22.11 19.47
CA GLU A 15 5.03 -23.04 20.42
C GLU A 15 6.48 -23.40 20.02
N THR A 16 6.71 -23.55 18.71
CA THR A 16 8.06 -23.76 18.15
C THR A 16 8.97 -22.54 18.36
N LEU A 17 8.45 -21.32 18.24
CA LEU A 17 9.21 -20.07 18.44
C LEU A 17 9.46 -19.78 19.92
N GLY A 18 8.48 -20.08 20.78
CA GLY A 18 8.66 -20.04 22.24
C GLY A 18 9.74 -21.01 22.71
N SER A 19 9.71 -22.25 22.20
CA SER A 19 10.76 -23.24 22.47
C SER A 19 12.14 -22.79 21.94
N ALA A 20 12.20 -22.20 20.74
CA ALA A 20 13.44 -21.67 20.18
C ALA A 20 14.01 -20.50 21.03
N LEU A 21 13.15 -19.62 21.54
CA LEU A 21 13.55 -18.53 22.43
C LEU A 21 14.07 -19.07 23.77
N ALA A 22 13.41 -20.08 24.37
CA ALA A 22 13.87 -20.70 25.60
C ALA A 22 15.26 -21.35 25.45
N VAL A 23 15.48 -22.06 24.34
CA VAL A 23 16.79 -22.67 24.00
C VAL A 23 17.86 -21.59 23.75
N ALA A 24 17.52 -20.52 23.05
CA ALA A 24 18.43 -19.39 22.81
C ALA A 24 18.84 -18.71 24.12
N SER A 25 17.89 -18.42 25.01
CA SER A 25 18.17 -17.83 26.33
C SER A 25 19.04 -18.74 27.18
N ALA A 26 18.81 -20.06 27.15
CA ALA A 26 19.62 -21.03 27.89
C ALA A 26 21.06 -21.16 27.35
N SER A 27 21.31 -20.82 26.09
CA SER A 27 22.64 -20.85 25.48
C SER A 27 23.54 -19.69 25.91
N GLY A 28 22.97 -18.61 26.45
CA GLY A 28 23.68 -17.37 26.76
C GLY A 28 24.11 -16.55 25.53
N ASP A 29 23.79 -16.99 24.31
CA ASP A 29 24.03 -16.21 23.09
C ASP A 29 22.98 -15.09 22.95
N GLU A 30 23.41 -13.88 23.27
CA GLU A 30 22.59 -12.67 23.19
C GLU A 30 22.02 -12.47 21.77
N ARG A 31 22.81 -12.69 20.71
CA ARG A 31 22.34 -12.49 19.32
C ARG A 31 21.24 -13.47 18.97
N LEU A 32 21.42 -14.75 19.28
CA LEU A 32 20.43 -15.79 18.99
C LEU A 32 19.11 -15.52 19.70
N THR A 33 19.19 -15.03 20.95
CA THR A 33 18.02 -14.65 21.75
C THR A 33 17.23 -13.52 21.09
N TRP A 34 17.91 -12.48 20.59
CA TRP A 34 17.26 -11.37 19.90
C TRP A 34 16.70 -11.74 18.53
N HIS A 35 17.36 -12.62 17.77
CA HIS A 35 16.76 -13.16 16.53
C HIS A 35 15.46 -13.91 16.83
N ALA A 36 15.44 -14.75 17.87
CA ALA A 36 14.25 -15.50 18.26
C ALA A 36 13.13 -14.56 18.75
N ARG A 37 13.45 -13.55 19.56
CA ARG A 37 12.49 -12.55 20.06
C ARG A 37 11.88 -11.76 18.91
N LEU A 38 12.70 -11.24 17.99
CA LEU A 38 12.23 -10.48 16.83
C LEU A 38 11.35 -11.32 15.90
N GLU A 39 11.74 -12.56 15.61
CA GLU A 39 10.95 -13.48 14.77
C GLU A 39 9.62 -13.89 15.42
N ARG A 40 9.60 -14.05 16.75
CA ARG A 40 8.37 -14.34 17.48
C ARG A 40 7.42 -13.15 17.40
N THR A 41 7.84 -11.96 17.81
CA THR A 41 6.98 -10.77 17.79
C THR A 41 6.47 -10.46 16.38
N SER A 42 7.32 -10.57 15.35
CA SER A 42 6.94 -10.38 13.94
C SER A 42 5.82 -11.30 13.45
N ARG A 43 5.61 -12.45 14.11
CA ARG A 43 4.59 -13.44 13.71
C ARG A 43 3.36 -13.44 14.60
N HIS A 44 3.49 -12.90 15.81
CA HIS A 44 2.36 -12.68 16.71
C HIS A 44 1.57 -11.44 16.36
N GLY A 45 2.21 -10.44 15.76
CA GLY A 45 1.64 -9.11 15.71
C GLY A 45 1.73 -8.46 14.36
N LEU A 46 0.58 -8.39 13.68
CA LEU A 46 0.15 -7.31 12.77
C LEU A 46 -1.40 -7.27 12.70
N ALA A 47 -2.11 -7.88 13.66
CA ALA A 47 -3.56 -8.00 13.63
C ALA A 47 -4.26 -6.81 14.30
N HIS A 48 -3.62 -6.19 15.29
CA HIS A 48 -4.10 -5.02 16.00
C HIS A 48 -3.00 -3.96 16.16
N GLU A 49 -3.40 -2.72 16.44
CA GLU A 49 -2.49 -1.57 16.63
C GLU A 49 -1.48 -1.80 17.76
N HIS A 50 -1.92 -2.33 18.90
CA HIS A 50 -1.05 -2.69 20.03
C HIS A 50 0.06 -3.66 19.62
N ASP A 51 -0.26 -4.61 18.73
CA ASP A 51 0.71 -5.59 18.26
C ASP A 51 1.82 -4.95 17.41
N ALA A 52 1.51 -3.86 16.70
CA ALA A 52 2.45 -3.13 15.86
C ALA A 52 3.38 -2.23 16.69
N GLU A 53 2.87 -1.61 17.77
CA GLU A 53 3.68 -0.87 18.74
C GLU A 53 4.68 -1.78 19.47
N ASP A 54 4.22 -2.95 19.92
CA ASP A 54 5.08 -3.97 20.54
C ASP A 54 6.18 -4.44 19.58
N LEU A 55 5.85 -4.65 18.30
CA LEU A 55 6.83 -5.02 17.28
C LEU A 55 7.87 -3.91 17.06
N LEU A 56 7.45 -2.65 17.06
CA LEU A 56 8.36 -1.51 16.92
C LEU A 56 9.35 -1.45 18.07
N SER A 57 8.85 -1.53 19.31
CA SER A 57 9.69 -1.53 20.51
C SER A 57 10.71 -2.68 20.50
N VAL A 58 10.26 -3.90 20.21
CA VAL A 58 11.16 -5.06 20.12
C VAL A 58 12.18 -4.91 18.99
N ALA A 59 11.80 -4.35 17.84
CA ALA A 59 12.70 -4.13 16.73
C ALA A 59 13.76 -3.07 17.04
N GLU A 60 13.41 -2.00 17.76
CA GLU A 60 14.36 -0.96 18.19
C GLU A 60 15.36 -1.50 19.22
N GLU A 61 14.90 -2.27 20.21
CA GLU A 61 15.79 -2.93 21.17
C GLU A 61 16.73 -3.92 20.47
N ALA A 62 16.19 -4.74 19.56
CA ALA A 62 16.97 -5.70 18.78
C ALA A 62 18.03 -4.99 17.92
N ARG A 63 17.66 -3.87 17.29
CA ARG A 63 18.58 -3.05 16.49
C ARG A 63 19.79 -2.61 17.31
N ALA A 64 19.58 -2.06 18.51
CA ALA A 64 20.67 -1.61 19.38
C ALA A 64 21.61 -2.75 19.78
N VAL A 65 21.09 -3.95 20.00
CA VAL A 65 21.90 -5.12 20.35
C VAL A 65 22.67 -5.65 19.15
N PHE A 66 22.04 -5.73 17.98
CA PHE A 66 22.72 -6.16 16.75
C PHE A 66 23.81 -5.16 16.31
N GLU A 67 23.62 -3.87 16.58
CA GLU A 67 24.65 -2.85 16.38
C GLU A 67 25.87 -3.09 17.28
N ARG A 68 25.64 -3.26 18.59
CA ARG A 68 26.71 -3.56 19.58
C ARG A 68 27.47 -4.85 19.27
N THR A 69 26.77 -5.86 18.75
CA THR A 69 27.34 -7.19 18.47
C THR A 69 27.87 -7.35 17.05
N GLY A 70 27.73 -6.33 16.20
CA GLY A 70 28.17 -6.36 14.80
C GLY A 70 27.39 -7.33 13.91
N ASP A 71 26.14 -7.66 14.25
CA ASP A 71 25.30 -8.58 13.48
C ASP A 71 24.57 -7.87 12.34
N GLY A 72 25.20 -7.84 11.17
CA GLY A 72 24.63 -7.18 9.97
C GLY A 72 23.31 -7.80 9.50
N LEU A 73 23.11 -9.11 9.65
CA LEU A 73 21.84 -9.74 9.27
C LEU A 73 20.74 -9.42 10.29
N GLY A 74 21.09 -9.37 11.58
CA GLY A 74 20.21 -8.88 12.64
C GLY A 74 19.76 -7.44 12.41
N LEU A 75 20.69 -6.54 12.06
CA LEU A 75 20.39 -5.15 11.72
C LEU A 75 19.44 -5.03 10.53
N ALA A 76 19.74 -5.73 9.42
CA ALA A 76 18.87 -5.76 8.25
C ALA A 76 17.45 -6.21 8.62
N ARG A 77 17.36 -7.24 9.47
CA ARG A 77 16.07 -7.75 9.93
C ARG A 77 15.34 -6.74 10.79
N ALA A 78 15.97 -6.19 11.81
CA ALA A 78 15.36 -5.24 12.73
C ALA A 78 14.81 -4.02 11.99
N TRP A 79 15.64 -3.40 11.14
CA TRP A 79 15.23 -2.24 10.32
C TRP A 79 14.03 -2.55 9.42
N ARG A 80 13.98 -3.73 8.78
CA ARG A 80 12.82 -4.13 7.98
C ARG A 80 11.52 -4.22 8.80
N ARG A 81 11.58 -4.64 10.07
CA ARG A 81 10.37 -4.70 10.92
C ARG A 81 9.90 -3.29 11.29
N ILE A 82 10.84 -2.38 11.58
CA ILE A 82 10.54 -0.96 11.78
C ILE A 82 9.85 -0.39 10.53
N ALA A 83 10.38 -0.67 9.35
CA ALA A 83 9.78 -0.24 8.08
C ALA A 83 8.36 -0.79 7.87
N VAL A 84 8.13 -2.08 8.13
CA VAL A 84 6.80 -2.70 8.04
C VAL A 84 5.81 -2.05 9.01
N VAL A 85 6.21 -1.78 10.25
CA VAL A 85 5.33 -1.08 11.21
C VAL A 85 4.99 0.32 10.71
N HIS A 86 5.96 1.06 10.17
CA HIS A 86 5.68 2.36 9.57
C HIS A 86 4.75 2.27 8.36
N LEU A 87 4.91 1.26 7.50
CA LEU A 87 4.04 1.03 6.35
C LEU A 87 2.58 0.81 6.79
N LEU A 88 2.35 -0.01 7.81
CA LEU A 88 1.02 -0.31 8.33
C LEU A 88 0.30 0.92 8.89
N HIS A 89 1.05 1.82 9.53
CA HIS A 89 0.52 3.09 10.02
C HIS A 89 0.46 4.18 8.94
N GLY A 90 0.70 3.85 7.67
CA GLY A 90 0.69 4.82 6.58
C GLY A 90 1.78 5.89 6.69
N ARG A 91 2.89 5.61 7.40
CA ARG A 91 4.08 6.48 7.54
C ARG A 91 5.15 6.05 6.54
N PHE A 92 4.80 6.11 5.26
CA PHE A 92 5.62 5.66 4.14
C PHE A 92 6.98 6.34 4.08
N GLY A 93 7.10 7.63 4.40
CA GLY A 93 8.39 8.32 4.42
C GLY A 93 9.37 7.69 5.42
N ARG A 94 8.88 7.38 6.63
CA ARG A 94 9.66 6.67 7.66
C ARG A 94 9.96 5.22 7.27
N ALA A 95 9.04 4.57 6.55
CA ALA A 95 9.27 3.23 6.02
C ALA A 95 10.44 3.23 5.00
N VAL A 96 10.49 4.20 4.08
CA VAL A 96 11.61 4.37 3.14
C VAL A 96 12.93 4.54 3.89
N GLU A 97 13.00 5.45 4.88
CA GLU A 97 14.22 5.64 5.69
C GLU A 97 14.71 4.34 6.33
N ALA A 98 13.80 3.57 6.94
CA ALA A 98 14.12 2.32 7.61
C ALA A 98 14.52 1.21 6.63
N ASP A 99 13.82 1.06 5.50
CA ASP A 99 14.16 0.05 4.50
C ASP A 99 15.48 0.34 3.78
N GLU A 100 15.85 1.62 3.58
CA GLU A 100 17.17 1.96 3.05
C GLU A 100 18.30 1.50 3.99
N GLN A 101 18.13 1.70 5.30
CA GLN A 101 19.07 1.15 6.29
C GLN A 101 19.08 -0.38 6.25
N ALA A 102 17.90 -1.01 6.17
CA ALA A 102 17.79 -2.46 6.08
C ALA A 102 18.54 -3.02 4.85
N LEU A 103 18.37 -2.36 3.69
CA LEU A 103 18.93 -2.78 2.42
C LEU A 103 20.45 -2.65 2.40
N GLU A 104 21.00 -1.59 2.98
CA GLU A 104 22.45 -1.40 3.12
C GLU A 104 23.08 -2.55 3.91
N HIS A 105 22.49 -2.91 5.05
CA HIS A 105 22.95 -4.03 5.86
C HIS A 105 22.79 -5.39 5.16
N ALA A 106 21.63 -5.62 4.51
CA ALA A 106 21.35 -6.87 3.79
C ALA A 106 22.31 -7.10 2.61
N ALA A 107 22.62 -6.04 1.87
CA ALA A 107 23.55 -6.06 0.74
C ALA A 107 24.98 -6.39 1.17
N ARG A 108 25.45 -5.83 2.30
CA ARG A 108 26.78 -6.13 2.84
C ARG A 108 26.95 -7.61 3.22
N VAL A 109 25.89 -8.25 3.73
CA VAL A 109 25.92 -9.66 4.12
C VAL A 109 25.56 -10.63 2.99
N GLY A 110 25.14 -10.11 1.82
CA GLY A 110 24.80 -10.91 0.65
C GLY A 110 23.55 -11.80 0.82
N HIS A 111 22.61 -11.42 1.70
CA HIS A 111 21.47 -12.27 2.03
C HIS A 111 20.25 -11.99 1.13
N GLY A 112 20.30 -12.48 -0.11
CA GLY A 112 19.35 -12.13 -1.18
C GLY A 112 17.85 -12.34 -0.87
N ARG A 113 17.49 -13.30 -0.01
CA ARG A 113 16.08 -13.46 0.44
C ARG A 113 15.59 -12.30 1.30
N GLU A 114 16.46 -11.74 2.15
CA GLU A 114 16.08 -10.63 3.01
C GLU A 114 16.02 -9.34 2.19
N GLU A 115 16.99 -9.13 1.29
CA GLU A 115 16.93 -8.04 0.32
C GLU A 115 15.63 -8.03 -0.48
N SER A 116 15.15 -9.20 -0.93
CA SER A 116 13.91 -9.29 -1.71
C SER A 116 12.68 -8.84 -0.92
N ARG A 117 12.65 -9.09 0.39
CA ARG A 117 11.56 -8.61 1.26
C ARG A 117 11.66 -7.12 1.56
N ILE A 118 12.89 -6.62 1.73
CA ILE A 118 13.14 -5.19 1.98
C ILE A 118 12.72 -4.38 0.76
N VAL A 119 13.13 -4.82 -0.43
CA VAL A 119 12.81 -4.12 -1.68
C VAL A 119 11.31 -4.09 -1.96
N ASP A 120 10.57 -5.15 -1.62
CA ASP A 120 9.10 -5.17 -1.74
C ASP A 120 8.42 -4.07 -0.90
N THR A 121 8.76 -3.98 0.39
CA THR A 121 8.26 -2.93 1.30
C THR A 121 8.73 -1.53 0.86
N LEU A 122 10.00 -1.38 0.50
CA LEU A 122 10.59 -0.12 0.04
C LEU A 122 9.86 0.40 -1.21
N CYS A 123 9.67 -0.46 -2.21
CA CYS A 123 8.99 -0.11 -3.45
C CYS A 123 7.52 0.24 -3.21
N THR A 124 6.85 -0.42 -2.27
CA THR A 124 5.48 -0.07 -1.86
C THR A 124 5.45 1.33 -1.23
N ALA A 125 6.39 1.63 -0.33
CA ALA A 125 6.47 2.94 0.31
C ALA A 125 6.84 4.07 -0.66
N LEU A 126 7.72 3.80 -1.63
CA LEU A 126 8.04 4.72 -2.72
C LEU A 126 6.84 4.99 -3.62
N LEU A 127 6.00 3.99 -3.91
CA LEU A 127 4.80 4.15 -4.73
C LEU A 127 3.76 5.05 -4.05
N TYR A 128 3.38 4.73 -2.81
CA TYR A 128 2.25 5.38 -2.14
C TYR A 128 2.62 6.59 -1.28
N GLY A 129 3.87 6.67 -0.83
CA GLY A 129 4.36 7.65 0.12
C GLY A 129 4.71 9.02 -0.46
N PRO A 130 5.34 9.88 0.35
CA PRO A 130 5.51 11.30 0.05
C PRO A 130 6.70 11.59 -0.88
N VAL A 131 7.57 10.62 -1.15
CA VAL A 131 8.69 10.79 -2.09
C VAL A 131 8.12 11.13 -3.48
N PRO A 132 8.57 12.23 -4.13
CA PRO A 132 8.11 12.62 -5.46
C PRO A 132 8.30 11.50 -6.48
N ALA A 133 7.38 11.36 -7.43
CA ALA A 133 7.35 10.25 -8.38
C ALA A 133 8.63 10.14 -9.20
N ASP A 134 9.22 11.25 -9.65
CA ASP A 134 10.46 11.24 -10.42
C ASP A 134 11.66 10.73 -9.59
N GLU A 135 11.75 11.10 -8.30
CA GLU A 135 12.77 10.56 -7.38
C GLU A 135 12.55 9.08 -7.07
N ALA A 136 11.28 8.69 -6.83
CA ALA A 136 10.91 7.30 -6.59
C ALA A 136 11.17 6.40 -7.82
N ILE A 137 10.93 6.92 -9.03
CA ILE A 137 11.25 6.23 -10.30
C ILE A 137 12.74 5.99 -10.40
N ALA A 138 13.57 7.03 -10.21
CA ALA A 138 15.02 6.90 -10.26
C ALA A 138 15.52 5.85 -9.26
N ARG A 139 14.97 5.84 -8.04
CA ARG A 139 15.32 4.85 -7.04
C ARG A 139 14.91 3.43 -7.44
N CYS A 140 13.70 3.24 -7.96
CA CYS A 140 13.25 1.95 -8.46
C CYS A 140 14.10 1.45 -9.64
N GLU A 141 14.53 2.34 -10.55
CA GLU A 141 15.41 1.98 -11.67
C GLU A 141 16.78 1.48 -11.19
N GLU A 142 17.37 2.12 -10.17
CA GLU A 142 18.61 1.63 -9.53
C GLU A 142 18.43 0.23 -8.90
N LEU A 143 17.29 0.00 -8.25
CA LEU A 143 16.96 -1.30 -7.66
C LEU A 143 16.73 -2.37 -8.74
N LEU A 144 16.13 -1.99 -9.87
CA LEU A 144 15.89 -2.88 -11.01
C LEU A 144 17.21 -3.34 -11.64
N GLU A 145 18.18 -2.45 -11.78
CA GLU A 145 19.52 -2.79 -12.26
C GLU A 145 20.23 -3.80 -11.34
N ARG A 146 20.04 -3.66 -10.02
CA ARG A 146 20.52 -4.62 -9.01
C ARG A 146 19.73 -5.93 -8.97
N ALA A 147 18.53 -5.96 -9.54
CA ALA A 147 17.65 -7.12 -9.58
C ALA A 147 17.95 -8.09 -10.74
N ARG A 148 18.89 -7.77 -11.63
CA ARG A 148 19.23 -8.62 -12.78
C ARG A 148 19.54 -10.06 -12.36
N GLY A 149 18.83 -11.01 -12.97
CA GLY A 149 18.97 -12.44 -12.67
C GLY A 149 18.30 -12.88 -11.36
N ARG A 150 17.51 -12.01 -10.71
CA ARG A 150 16.76 -12.30 -9.47
C ARG A 150 15.27 -12.05 -9.68
N PRO A 151 14.53 -13.03 -10.22
CA PRO A 151 13.13 -12.87 -10.63
C PRO A 151 12.20 -12.25 -9.58
N ALA A 152 12.34 -12.65 -8.30
CA ALA A 152 11.50 -12.13 -7.23
C ALA A 152 11.78 -10.65 -6.91
N LEU A 153 13.05 -10.23 -6.97
CA LEU A 153 13.41 -8.83 -6.75
C LEU A 153 12.93 -7.98 -7.93
N GLU A 154 13.11 -8.49 -9.13
CA GLU A 154 12.73 -7.81 -10.37
C GLU A 154 11.22 -7.59 -10.42
N ALA A 155 10.43 -8.61 -10.10
CA ALA A 155 8.98 -8.51 -10.08
C ALA A 155 8.46 -7.49 -9.03
N ALA A 156 9.06 -7.44 -7.84
CA ALA A 156 8.70 -6.48 -6.80
C ALA A 156 8.95 -5.03 -7.25
N VAL A 157 10.13 -4.76 -7.81
CA VAL A 157 10.49 -3.42 -8.31
C VAL A 157 9.58 -3.02 -9.48
N LEU A 158 9.38 -3.91 -10.45
CA LEU A 158 8.53 -3.64 -11.61
C LEU A 158 7.08 -3.36 -11.22
N SER A 159 6.57 -4.01 -10.17
CA SER A 159 5.20 -3.80 -9.68
C SER A 159 4.99 -2.34 -9.31
N SER A 160 5.84 -1.77 -8.45
CA SER A 160 5.72 -0.36 -8.04
C SER A 160 6.14 0.64 -9.10
N LEU A 161 7.17 0.32 -9.87
CA LEU A 161 7.66 1.19 -10.93
C LEU A 161 6.59 1.41 -12.01
N ALA A 162 5.79 0.38 -12.34
CA ALA A 162 4.65 0.52 -13.23
C ALA A 162 3.65 1.59 -12.75
N GLY A 163 3.28 1.57 -11.46
CA GLY A 163 2.37 2.57 -10.89
C GLY A 163 2.94 3.99 -10.93
N LEU A 164 4.23 4.15 -10.60
CA LEU A 164 4.92 5.44 -10.65
C LEU A 164 5.04 5.99 -12.08
N VAL A 165 5.37 5.14 -13.05
CA VAL A 165 5.46 5.50 -14.47
C VAL A 165 4.09 5.91 -15.02
N ALA A 166 3.01 5.24 -14.60
CA ALA A 166 1.64 5.62 -14.96
C ALA A 166 1.25 7.02 -14.44
N MET A 167 1.73 7.42 -13.26
CA MET A 167 1.53 8.78 -12.74
C MET A 167 2.11 9.88 -13.65
N ARG A 168 3.06 9.52 -14.53
CA ARG A 168 3.68 10.41 -15.53
C ARG A 168 3.04 10.28 -16.92
N CYS A 169 1.82 9.76 -17.00
CA CYS A 169 1.06 9.54 -18.25
C CYS A 169 1.69 8.51 -19.21
N ARG A 170 2.68 7.74 -18.77
CA ARG A 170 3.37 6.72 -19.58
C ARG A 170 2.69 5.36 -19.44
N PHE A 171 1.42 5.28 -19.84
CA PHE A 171 0.56 4.11 -19.57
C PHE A 171 1.01 2.82 -20.28
N ASP A 172 1.49 2.90 -21.52
CA ASP A 172 1.91 1.71 -22.25
C ASP A 172 3.17 1.08 -21.63
N GLU A 173 4.13 1.91 -21.23
CA GLU A 173 5.32 1.49 -20.49
C GLU A 173 4.94 0.85 -19.14
N ALA A 174 4.02 1.49 -18.40
CA ALA A 174 3.50 0.94 -17.16
C ALA A 174 2.84 -0.44 -17.35
N ARG A 175 2.05 -0.62 -18.42
CA ARG A 175 1.41 -1.91 -18.75
C ARG A 175 2.43 -2.98 -19.14
N ASP A 176 3.51 -2.61 -19.85
CA ASP A 176 4.61 -3.53 -20.16
C ASP A 176 5.31 -4.03 -18.89
N MET A 177 5.63 -3.11 -17.98
CA MET A 177 6.25 -3.42 -16.69
C MET A 177 5.34 -4.30 -15.82
N TYR A 178 4.05 -3.93 -15.73
CA TYR A 178 3.02 -4.70 -15.04
C TYR A 178 2.94 -6.14 -15.58
N ARG A 179 2.86 -6.32 -16.90
CA ARG A 179 2.78 -7.65 -17.53
C ARG A 179 4.04 -8.48 -17.26
N ARG A 180 5.22 -7.85 -17.23
CA ARG A 180 6.48 -8.52 -16.88
C ARG A 180 6.49 -8.95 -15.42
N ALA A 181 6.10 -8.07 -14.49
CA ALA A 181 5.98 -8.41 -13.07
C ALA A 181 5.00 -9.58 -12.84
N ARG A 182 3.83 -9.55 -13.50
CA ARG A 182 2.83 -10.62 -13.41
C ARG A 182 3.41 -11.98 -13.82
N ARG A 183 4.05 -12.06 -14.99
CA ARG A 183 4.67 -13.30 -15.48
C ARG A 183 5.68 -13.85 -14.49
N LEU A 184 6.54 -13.00 -13.93
CA LEU A 184 7.53 -13.41 -12.95
C LEU A 184 6.89 -13.94 -11.66
N TRP A 185 5.82 -13.29 -11.16
CA TRP A 185 5.09 -13.79 -9.99
C TRP A 185 4.37 -15.12 -10.24
N GLU A 186 3.81 -15.30 -11.42
CA GLU A 186 3.18 -16.55 -11.84
C GLU A 186 4.21 -17.68 -11.98
N GLU A 187 5.35 -17.43 -12.62
CA GLU A 187 6.47 -18.38 -12.77
C GLU A 187 7.04 -18.81 -11.41
N LEU A 188 7.06 -17.90 -10.43
CA LEU A 188 7.48 -18.19 -9.06
C LEU A 188 6.40 -18.88 -8.21
N GLY A 189 5.17 -19.02 -8.72
CA GLY A 189 4.03 -19.58 -7.99
C GLY A 189 3.56 -18.73 -6.82
N LEU A 190 3.88 -17.43 -6.80
CA LEU A 190 3.56 -16.51 -5.69
C LEU A 190 2.18 -15.86 -5.90
N ARG A 191 1.12 -16.67 -5.75
CA ARG A 191 -0.28 -16.25 -6.02
C ARG A 191 -0.71 -14.99 -5.27
N TYR A 192 -0.33 -14.81 -4.00
CA TYR A 192 -0.67 -13.59 -3.25
C TYR A 192 0.08 -12.34 -3.73
N ALA A 193 1.29 -12.49 -4.29
CA ALA A 193 1.99 -11.38 -4.94
C ALA A 193 1.25 -10.94 -6.22
N VAL A 194 0.65 -11.89 -6.96
CA VAL A 194 -0.24 -11.57 -8.10
C VAL A 194 -1.45 -10.78 -7.62
N ALA A 195 -2.08 -11.15 -6.50
CA ALA A 195 -3.20 -10.39 -5.94
C ALA A 195 -2.80 -8.94 -5.60
N GLY A 196 -1.69 -8.75 -4.88
CA GLY A 196 -1.17 -7.40 -4.59
C GLY A 196 -0.86 -6.60 -5.86
N LEU A 197 -0.28 -7.26 -6.87
CA LEU A 197 -0.03 -6.63 -8.17
C LEU A 197 -1.33 -6.14 -8.83
N THR A 198 -2.46 -6.86 -8.69
CA THR A 198 -3.74 -6.42 -9.26
C THR A 198 -4.24 -5.09 -8.71
N GLN A 199 -3.87 -4.74 -7.47
CA GLN A 199 -4.21 -3.44 -6.87
C GLN A 199 -3.50 -2.31 -7.63
N VAL A 200 -2.22 -2.51 -7.96
CA VAL A 200 -1.47 -1.55 -8.79
C VAL A 200 -2.01 -1.50 -10.22
N GLY A 201 -2.33 -2.66 -10.80
CA GLY A 201 -2.93 -2.74 -12.14
C GLY A 201 -4.26 -2.00 -12.25
N GLY A 202 -5.15 -2.19 -11.27
CA GLY A 202 -6.42 -1.47 -11.17
C GLY A 202 -6.21 0.05 -11.11
N GLU A 203 -5.26 0.53 -10.31
CA GLU A 203 -4.93 1.95 -10.23
C GLU A 203 -4.36 2.52 -11.52
N ILE A 204 -3.49 1.78 -12.22
CA ILE A 204 -2.95 2.19 -13.52
C ILE A 204 -4.10 2.42 -14.51
N GLU A 205 -5.05 1.48 -14.60
CA GLU A 205 -6.17 1.59 -15.52
C GLU A 205 -7.18 2.67 -15.09
N LEU A 206 -7.42 2.82 -13.79
CA LEU A 206 -8.18 3.96 -13.25
C LEU A 206 -7.51 5.29 -13.56
N LEU A 207 -6.17 5.40 -13.58
CA LEU A 207 -5.41 6.58 -14.00
C LEU A 207 -5.37 6.78 -15.53
N ALA A 208 -5.55 5.72 -16.31
CA ALA A 208 -5.76 5.81 -17.76
C ALA A 208 -7.20 6.19 -18.15
N GLY A 209 -8.16 6.05 -17.23
CA GLY A 209 -9.59 6.28 -17.48
C GLY A 209 -10.34 5.05 -17.98
N CYS A 210 -9.72 3.88 -17.83
CA CYS A 210 -10.16 2.57 -18.28
C CYS A 210 -10.79 1.80 -17.10
N ALA A 211 -11.99 2.21 -16.69
CA ALA A 211 -12.64 1.64 -15.50
C ALA A 211 -13.07 0.17 -15.67
N ASP A 212 -13.38 -0.25 -16.89
CA ASP A 212 -13.75 -1.63 -17.23
C ASP A 212 -12.53 -2.56 -17.16
N GLU A 213 -11.38 -2.08 -17.61
CA GLU A 213 -10.08 -2.77 -17.47
C GLU A 213 -9.70 -2.90 -15.99
N ALA A 214 -9.88 -1.83 -15.20
CA ALA A 214 -9.60 -1.85 -13.77
C ALA A 214 -10.46 -2.88 -13.03
N GLU A 215 -11.76 -2.94 -13.31
CA GLU A 215 -12.67 -3.93 -12.74
C GLU A 215 -12.23 -5.36 -13.07
N ARG A 216 -11.94 -5.64 -14.35
CA ARG A 216 -11.48 -6.98 -14.80
C ARG A 216 -10.23 -7.41 -14.03
N GLU A 217 -9.29 -6.49 -13.86
CA GLU A 217 -8.04 -6.73 -13.17
C GLU A 217 -8.25 -6.96 -11.66
N LEU A 218 -9.03 -6.11 -11.02
CA LEU A 218 -9.31 -6.19 -9.58
C LEU A 218 -10.16 -7.42 -9.21
N ARG A 219 -11.00 -7.93 -10.11
CA ARG A 219 -11.71 -9.20 -9.89
C ARG A 219 -10.76 -10.39 -9.77
N VAL A 220 -9.67 -10.43 -10.57
CA VAL A 220 -8.66 -11.49 -10.45
C VAL A 220 -8.04 -11.51 -9.05
N GLY A 221 -7.68 -10.34 -8.52
CA GLY A 221 -7.17 -10.23 -7.14
C GLY A 221 -8.21 -10.63 -6.09
N ALA A 222 -9.47 -10.26 -6.28
CA ALA A 222 -10.56 -10.64 -5.38
C ALA A 222 -10.75 -12.17 -5.33
N GLU A 223 -10.72 -12.85 -6.47
CA GLU A 223 -10.79 -14.32 -6.55
C GLU A 223 -9.59 -15.01 -5.89
N ILE A 224 -8.40 -14.40 -5.95
CA ILE A 224 -7.22 -14.92 -5.25
C ILE A 224 -7.38 -14.80 -3.73
N LEU A 225 -7.96 -13.69 -3.24
CA LEU A 225 -8.04 -13.37 -1.82
C LEU A 225 -9.30 -13.92 -1.14
N GLU A 226 -10.29 -14.40 -1.91
CA GLU A 226 -11.55 -14.96 -1.41
C GLU A 226 -11.37 -16.02 -0.29
N PRO A 227 -10.45 -17.00 -0.40
CA PRO A 227 -10.26 -18.00 0.64
C PRO A 227 -9.68 -17.46 1.95
N VAL A 228 -8.96 -16.33 1.90
CA VAL A 228 -8.38 -15.68 3.09
C VAL A 228 -9.40 -14.74 3.75
N GLY A 229 -10.34 -14.23 2.96
CA GLY A 229 -11.36 -13.29 3.41
C GLY A 229 -10.78 -11.92 3.77
N GLY A 230 -11.67 -10.97 4.05
CA GLY A 230 -11.33 -9.69 4.66
C GLY A 230 -10.69 -8.64 3.76
N ALA A 231 -10.07 -8.97 2.61
CA ALA A 231 -9.31 -8.07 1.73
C ALA A 231 -9.99 -6.70 1.44
N PRO A 232 -9.79 -5.67 2.29
CA PRO A 232 -10.65 -4.51 2.26
C PRO A 232 -10.17 -3.51 1.21
N LEU A 233 -8.85 -3.35 1.02
CA LEU A 233 -8.31 -2.56 -0.09
C LEU A 233 -8.75 -3.10 -1.45
N GLN A 234 -8.71 -4.43 -1.67
CA GLN A 234 -9.18 -5.02 -2.92
C GLN A 234 -10.64 -4.68 -3.19
N SER A 235 -11.48 -4.78 -2.16
CA SER A 235 -12.92 -4.50 -2.23
C SER A 235 -13.19 -3.01 -2.48
N ALA A 236 -12.45 -2.11 -1.81
CA ALA A 236 -12.57 -0.66 -1.98
C ALA A 236 -12.15 -0.20 -3.37
N LEU A 237 -11.05 -0.75 -3.91
CA LEU A 237 -10.60 -0.46 -5.28
C LEU A 237 -11.61 -0.94 -6.32
N LEU A 238 -12.15 -2.15 -6.15
CA LEU A 238 -13.17 -2.68 -7.05
C LEU A 238 -14.45 -1.84 -6.99
N ALA A 239 -14.88 -1.43 -5.79
CA ALA A 239 -16.00 -0.52 -5.61
C ALA A 239 -15.79 0.80 -6.36
N ARG A 240 -14.59 1.39 -6.27
CA ARG A 240 -14.24 2.61 -6.98
C ARG A 240 -14.31 2.44 -8.50
N ALA A 241 -13.83 1.31 -9.03
CA ALA A 241 -13.92 1.01 -10.47
C ALA A 241 -15.39 0.90 -10.93
N LEU A 242 -16.22 0.16 -10.20
CA LEU A 242 -17.65 -0.02 -10.50
C LEU A 242 -18.42 1.29 -10.42
N ALA A 243 -18.14 2.13 -9.42
CA ALA A 243 -18.75 3.45 -9.29
C ALA A 243 -18.43 4.35 -10.51
N ARG A 244 -17.20 4.25 -11.06
CA ARG A 244 -16.81 5.02 -12.26
C ARG A 244 -17.53 4.56 -13.53
N GLN A 245 -18.04 3.34 -13.55
CA GLN A 245 -18.89 2.81 -14.62
C GLN A 245 -20.39 3.10 -14.41
N GLY A 246 -20.77 3.68 -13.27
CA GLY A 246 -22.18 3.89 -12.91
C GLY A 246 -22.88 2.63 -12.38
N GLN A 247 -22.14 1.57 -12.04
CA GLN A 247 -22.71 0.38 -11.39
C GLN A 247 -22.90 0.62 -9.87
N VAL A 248 -23.79 1.55 -9.54
CA VAL A 248 -23.91 2.15 -8.20
C VAL A 248 -24.21 1.13 -7.11
N ASP A 249 -25.19 0.24 -7.31
CA ASP A 249 -25.60 -0.72 -6.26
C ASP A 249 -24.48 -1.69 -5.88
N GLN A 250 -23.75 -2.20 -6.87
CA GLN A 250 -22.62 -3.10 -6.63
C GLN A 250 -21.46 -2.37 -5.97
N ALA A 251 -21.21 -1.13 -6.39
CA ALA A 251 -20.15 -0.30 -5.84
C ALA A 251 -20.40 0.04 -4.37
N ASP A 252 -21.61 0.47 -3.99
CA ASP A 252 -21.93 0.81 -2.59
C ASP A 252 -21.83 -0.44 -1.69
N ALA A 253 -22.35 -1.58 -2.15
CA ALA A 253 -22.27 -2.84 -1.41
C ALA A 253 -20.81 -3.28 -1.17
N LEU A 254 -19.93 -3.16 -2.16
CA LEU A 254 -18.52 -3.49 -2.01
C LEU A 254 -17.76 -2.48 -1.13
N ALA A 255 -18.07 -1.19 -1.26
CA ALA A 255 -17.47 -0.16 -0.40
C ALA A 255 -17.86 -0.35 1.07
N LEU A 256 -19.12 -0.72 1.35
CA LEU A 256 -19.56 -1.03 2.72
C LEU A 256 -18.81 -2.24 3.28
N ARG A 257 -18.71 -3.32 2.50
CA ARG A 257 -17.94 -4.52 2.91
C ARG A 257 -16.47 -4.20 3.16
N ALA A 258 -15.88 -3.28 2.38
CA ALA A 258 -14.51 -2.84 2.58
C ALA A 258 -14.36 -2.09 3.92
N LEU A 259 -15.31 -1.22 4.28
CA LEU A 259 -15.30 -0.51 5.57
C LEU A 259 -15.43 -1.47 6.75
N ASP A 260 -16.39 -2.39 6.67
CA ASP A 260 -16.64 -3.38 7.73
C ASP A 260 -15.41 -4.26 7.96
N ALA A 261 -14.74 -4.67 6.88
CA ALA A 261 -13.56 -5.52 6.96
C ALA A 261 -12.27 -4.77 7.34
N ALA A 262 -12.15 -3.48 7.00
CA ALA A 262 -11.01 -2.66 7.41
C ALA A 262 -11.00 -2.39 8.92
N GLY A 263 -12.18 -2.23 9.54
CA GLY A 263 -12.33 -2.16 11.00
C GLY A 263 -11.54 -1.05 11.71
N GLY A 264 -11.11 0.00 10.99
CA GLY A 264 -10.28 1.08 11.55
C GLY A 264 -8.77 0.82 11.48
N HIS A 265 -8.32 -0.25 10.83
CA HIS A 265 -6.91 -0.64 10.77
C HIS A 265 -6.28 -0.51 9.36
N GLU A 266 -7.06 -0.21 8.33
CA GLU A 266 -6.58 -0.14 6.94
C GLU A 266 -6.98 1.19 6.28
N ILE A 267 -6.18 2.22 6.56
CA ILE A 267 -6.44 3.63 6.17
C ILE A 267 -6.77 3.76 4.68
N GLN A 268 -6.00 3.10 3.79
CA GLN A 268 -6.22 3.21 2.35
C GLN A 268 -7.60 2.69 1.93
N ALA A 269 -7.98 1.51 2.42
CA ALA A 269 -9.27 0.90 2.12
C ALA A 269 -10.44 1.78 2.59
N GLU A 270 -10.34 2.29 3.82
CA GLU A 270 -11.36 3.16 4.40
C GLU A 270 -11.53 4.46 3.61
N VAL A 271 -10.42 5.14 3.29
CA VAL A 271 -10.48 6.40 2.52
C VAL A 271 -11.09 6.18 1.15
N ILE A 272 -10.68 5.14 0.42
CA ILE A 272 -11.20 4.83 -0.91
C ILE A 272 -12.69 4.48 -0.84
N ALA A 273 -13.11 3.68 0.14
CA ALA A 273 -14.50 3.29 0.31
C ALA A 273 -15.38 4.49 0.70
N LEU A 274 -14.96 5.31 1.66
CA LEU A 274 -15.67 6.53 2.07
C LEU A 274 -15.81 7.51 0.90
N ALA A 275 -14.72 7.77 0.15
CA ALA A 275 -14.75 8.64 -1.02
C ALA A 275 -15.67 8.11 -2.14
N THR A 276 -15.69 6.79 -2.33
CA THR A 276 -16.58 6.13 -3.30
C THR A 276 -18.04 6.29 -2.92
N ARG A 277 -18.38 6.03 -1.64
CA ARG A 277 -19.75 6.19 -1.13
C ARG A 277 -20.20 7.66 -1.12
N ALA A 278 -19.28 8.59 -0.83
CA ALA A 278 -19.56 10.02 -0.93
C ALA A 278 -19.94 10.44 -2.35
N ALA A 279 -19.24 9.93 -3.36
CA ALA A 279 -19.56 10.20 -4.76
C ALA A 279 -20.92 9.62 -5.17
N ILE A 280 -21.25 8.40 -4.71
CA ILE A 280 -22.55 7.77 -4.91
C ILE A 280 -23.67 8.61 -4.27
N ALA A 281 -23.51 8.98 -3.00
CA ALA A 281 -24.48 9.79 -2.28
C ALA A 281 -24.70 11.16 -2.91
N ALA A 282 -23.65 11.81 -3.43
CA ALA A 282 -23.77 13.06 -4.16
C ALA A 282 -24.57 12.91 -5.46
N ALA A 283 -24.36 11.81 -6.20
CA ALA A 283 -25.10 11.54 -7.43
C ALA A 283 -26.60 11.28 -7.17
N ASP A 284 -26.93 10.71 -6.00
CA ASP A 284 -28.31 10.47 -5.57
C ASP A 284 -28.99 11.70 -4.94
N GLY A 285 -28.31 12.85 -4.86
CA GLY A 285 -28.84 14.07 -4.23
C GLY A 285 -28.91 14.00 -2.70
N ARG A 286 -28.19 13.07 -2.07
CA ARG A 286 -28.08 12.93 -0.61
C ARG A 286 -26.95 13.81 -0.06
N ASP A 287 -27.03 15.11 -0.30
CA ASP A 287 -25.93 16.07 -0.09
C ASP A 287 -25.34 16.07 1.32
N GLY A 288 -26.18 15.91 2.34
CA GLY A 288 -25.73 15.87 3.74
C GLY A 288 -24.89 14.64 4.06
N GLU A 289 -25.33 13.47 3.58
CA GLU A 289 -24.59 12.22 3.73
C GLU A 289 -23.31 12.24 2.90
N ALA A 290 -23.38 12.72 1.66
CA ALA A 290 -22.25 12.84 0.76
C ALA A 290 -21.14 13.70 1.38
N LEU A 291 -21.49 14.86 1.96
CA LEU A 291 -20.53 15.74 2.62
C LEU A 291 -19.90 15.06 3.85
N ALA A 292 -20.71 14.42 4.70
CA ALA A 292 -20.21 13.74 5.89
C ALA A 292 -19.20 12.63 5.55
N LEU A 293 -19.52 11.81 4.54
CA LEU A 293 -18.64 10.74 4.06
C LEU A 293 -17.33 11.31 3.47
N ALA A 294 -17.40 12.37 2.67
CA ALA A 294 -16.21 12.98 2.08
C ALA A 294 -15.32 13.66 3.13
N GLN A 295 -15.91 14.31 4.14
CA GLN A 295 -15.17 14.88 5.28
C GLN A 295 -14.48 13.78 6.10
N ALA A 296 -15.16 12.65 6.33
CA ALA A 296 -14.57 11.49 6.98
C ALA A 296 -13.39 10.92 6.17
N ALA A 297 -13.52 10.81 4.84
CA ALA A 297 -12.43 10.38 3.97
C ALA A 297 -11.21 11.31 4.07
N VAL A 298 -11.43 12.64 4.07
CA VAL A 298 -10.36 13.62 4.23
C VAL A 298 -9.71 13.50 5.61
N GLY A 299 -10.49 13.43 6.69
CA GLY A 299 -9.95 13.26 8.05
C GLY A 299 -9.09 12.01 8.17
N ARG A 300 -9.60 10.86 7.69
CA ARG A 300 -8.89 9.59 7.72
C ARG A 300 -7.60 9.61 6.89
N SER A 301 -7.62 10.26 5.73
CA SER A 301 -6.44 10.37 4.87
C SER A 301 -5.30 11.19 5.48
N GLN A 302 -5.57 12.05 6.48
CA GLN A 302 -4.54 12.86 7.15
C GLN A 302 -3.69 12.05 8.12
N GLU A 303 -4.10 10.83 8.46
CA GLU A 303 -3.36 9.92 9.33
C GLU A 303 -2.20 9.20 8.61
N ALA A 304 -2.15 9.31 7.27
CA ALA A 304 -1.09 8.74 6.44
C ALA A 304 -0.37 9.84 5.64
N ASP A 305 0.93 9.66 5.39
CA ASP A 305 1.72 10.53 4.51
C ASP A 305 1.61 10.08 3.03
N ALA A 306 0.38 9.86 2.56
CA ALA A 306 0.06 9.41 1.20
C ALA A 306 -0.60 10.52 0.36
N PRO A 307 0.15 11.31 -0.42
CA PRO A 307 -0.39 12.51 -1.06
C PRO A 307 -1.47 12.21 -2.10
N ASN A 308 -1.34 11.13 -2.87
CA ASN A 308 -2.36 10.72 -3.84
C ASN A 308 -3.69 10.35 -3.15
N LEU A 309 -3.62 9.60 -2.04
CA LEU A 309 -4.80 9.20 -1.27
C LEU A 309 -5.52 10.41 -0.68
N HIS A 310 -4.75 11.36 -0.11
CA HIS A 310 -5.29 12.62 0.40
C HIS A 310 -5.91 13.46 -0.72
N ALA A 311 -5.26 13.52 -1.88
CA ALA A 311 -5.75 14.25 -3.04
C ALA A 311 -7.08 13.67 -3.55
N ASP A 312 -7.21 12.35 -3.64
CA ASP A 312 -8.45 11.66 -4.03
C ASP A 312 -9.61 11.98 -3.07
N ALA A 313 -9.36 11.96 -1.76
CA ALA A 313 -10.36 12.32 -0.74
C ALA A 313 -10.82 13.79 -0.90
N LEU A 314 -9.89 14.70 -1.18
CA LEU A 314 -10.19 16.11 -1.45
C LEU A 314 -10.99 16.30 -2.75
N VAL A 315 -10.76 15.48 -3.79
CA VAL A 315 -11.59 15.49 -5.01
C VAL A 315 -13.03 15.07 -4.68
N ALA A 316 -13.21 14.03 -3.87
CA ALA A 316 -14.54 13.61 -3.43
C ALA A 316 -15.24 14.74 -2.67
N LEU A 317 -14.54 15.37 -1.72
CA LEU A 317 -15.06 16.52 -0.96
C LEU A 317 -15.45 17.69 -1.87
N ALA A 318 -14.60 18.05 -2.83
CA ALA A 318 -14.91 19.10 -3.79
C ALA A 318 -16.19 18.82 -4.58
N ARG A 319 -16.37 17.58 -5.06
CA ARG A 319 -17.57 17.16 -5.79
C ARG A 319 -18.82 17.25 -4.92
N CYS A 320 -18.74 16.86 -3.65
CA CYS A 320 -19.85 17.00 -2.71
C CYS A 320 -20.18 18.48 -2.40
N HIS A 321 -19.18 19.36 -2.31
CA HIS A 321 -19.42 20.81 -2.21
C HIS A 321 -20.10 21.36 -3.46
N ALA A 322 -19.64 20.98 -4.65
CA ALA A 322 -20.23 21.41 -5.92
C ALA A 322 -21.68 20.94 -6.06
N ALA A 323 -21.98 19.68 -5.74
CA ALA A 323 -23.34 19.13 -5.78
C ALA A 323 -24.29 19.90 -4.85
N GLY A 324 -23.82 20.27 -3.66
CA GLY A 324 -24.57 21.10 -2.69
C GLY A 324 -24.51 22.62 -2.94
N GLY A 325 -24.04 23.09 -4.10
CA GLY A 325 -24.01 24.50 -4.48
C GLY A 325 -22.96 25.37 -3.76
N ARG A 326 -21.99 24.76 -3.04
CA ARG A 326 -20.92 25.46 -2.32
C ARG A 326 -19.68 25.63 -3.19
N THR A 327 -19.75 26.53 -4.17
CA THR A 327 -18.71 26.70 -5.21
C THR A 327 -17.34 27.08 -4.65
N ASP A 328 -17.27 28.00 -3.68
CA ASP A 328 -15.99 28.46 -3.10
C ASP A 328 -15.28 27.35 -2.31
N ASP A 329 -16.04 26.57 -1.55
CA ASP A 329 -15.51 25.41 -0.82
C ASP A 329 -15.01 24.33 -1.78
N SER A 330 -15.76 24.08 -2.87
CA SER A 330 -15.35 23.17 -3.94
C SER A 330 -14.03 23.61 -4.57
N ALA A 331 -13.90 24.89 -4.94
CA ALA A 331 -12.68 25.43 -5.51
C ALA A 331 -11.48 25.30 -4.55
N THR A 332 -11.71 25.55 -3.25
CA THR A 332 -10.69 25.39 -2.20
C THR A 332 -10.24 23.93 -2.07
N ALA A 333 -11.17 22.98 -2.05
CA ALA A 333 -10.85 21.56 -1.98
C ALA A 333 -10.12 21.06 -3.23
N LEU A 334 -10.52 21.51 -4.44
CA LEU A 334 -9.82 21.22 -5.69
C LEU A 334 -8.39 21.77 -5.69
N HIS A 335 -8.20 23.00 -5.25
CA HIS A 335 -6.86 23.59 -5.17
C HIS A 335 -5.94 22.79 -4.25
N ARG A 336 -6.42 22.39 -3.07
CA ARG A 336 -5.67 21.53 -2.15
C ARG A 336 -5.36 20.15 -2.74
N SER A 337 -6.31 19.57 -3.48
CA SER A 337 -6.11 18.28 -4.17
C SER A 337 -4.99 18.39 -5.21
N LEU A 338 -4.98 19.46 -6.02
CA LEU A 338 -3.93 19.72 -7.01
C LEU A 338 -2.55 19.88 -6.36
N LEU A 339 -2.46 20.57 -5.22
CA LEU A 339 -1.21 20.69 -4.47
C LEU A 339 -0.70 19.31 -3.99
N ALA A 340 -1.59 18.45 -3.51
CA ALA A 340 -1.22 17.10 -3.06
C ALA A 340 -0.79 16.18 -4.22
N TYR A 341 -1.48 16.23 -5.36
CA TYR A 341 -1.02 15.53 -6.57
C TYR A 341 0.32 16.06 -7.09
N ALA A 342 0.52 17.39 -7.08
CA ALA A 342 1.77 18.01 -7.47
C ALA A 342 2.93 17.62 -6.55
N ALA A 343 2.69 17.53 -5.23
CA ALA A 343 3.69 17.07 -4.26
C ALA A 343 4.16 15.63 -4.57
N LYS A 344 3.25 14.74 -4.96
CA LYS A 344 3.64 13.40 -5.44
C LYS A 344 4.21 13.41 -6.86
N GLY A 345 3.96 14.42 -7.67
CA GLY A 345 4.30 14.42 -9.11
C GLY A 345 3.31 13.59 -9.96
N ASN A 346 2.06 13.45 -9.51
CA ASN A 346 1.03 12.73 -10.26
C ASN A 346 0.40 13.62 -11.35
N LEU A 347 1.05 13.64 -12.51
CA LEU A 347 0.64 14.41 -13.68
C LEU A 347 -0.68 13.88 -14.27
N ALA A 348 -0.83 12.56 -14.34
CA ALA A 348 -2.03 11.92 -14.89
C ALA A 348 -3.31 12.35 -14.13
N ALA A 349 -3.26 12.35 -12.81
CA ALA A 349 -4.38 12.80 -11.99
C ALA A 349 -4.62 14.32 -12.11
N THR A 350 -3.54 15.11 -12.13
CA THR A 350 -3.60 16.58 -12.29
C THR A 350 -4.28 16.97 -13.60
N GLU A 351 -3.81 16.44 -14.74
CA GLU A 351 -4.37 16.75 -16.06
C GLU A 351 -5.84 16.38 -16.17
N ARG A 352 -6.21 15.23 -15.62
CA ARG A 352 -7.59 14.77 -15.59
C ARG A 352 -8.48 15.71 -14.78
N LEU A 353 -8.02 16.14 -13.61
CA LEU A 353 -8.79 17.03 -12.75
C LEU A 353 -8.99 18.40 -13.41
N THR A 354 -7.94 18.93 -14.04
CA THR A 354 -8.02 20.19 -14.80
C THR A 354 -8.98 20.07 -15.99
N ARG A 355 -8.91 18.96 -16.76
CA ARG A 355 -9.82 18.73 -17.90
C ARG A 355 -11.28 18.63 -17.46
N ALA A 356 -11.55 17.95 -16.35
CA ALA A 356 -12.90 17.84 -15.80
C ALA A 356 -13.46 19.20 -15.37
N GLY A 357 -12.63 20.06 -14.75
CA GLY A 357 -13.03 21.42 -14.37
C GLY A 357 -13.35 22.34 -15.56
N VAL A 358 -12.63 22.19 -16.68
CA VAL A 358 -12.91 22.94 -17.92
C VAL A 358 -14.22 22.48 -18.57
N SER A 359 -14.49 21.17 -18.59
CA SER A 359 -15.74 20.64 -19.15
C SER A 359 -16.98 21.09 -18.38
N SER A 360 -16.92 21.18 -17.05
CA SER A 360 -18.04 21.66 -16.23
C SER A 360 -18.38 23.14 -16.41
N LEU A 361 -17.42 23.96 -16.88
CA LEU A 361 -17.63 25.39 -17.18
C LEU A 361 -18.17 25.64 -18.59
N SER A 362 -18.07 24.67 -19.50
CA SER A 362 -18.59 24.79 -20.87
C SER A 362 -20.04 24.30 -21.02
N SER A 363 -20.59 23.67 -19.98
CA SER A 363 -21.95 23.11 -19.93
C SER A 363 -22.89 23.86 -18.97
N ALA A 364 -22.44 24.97 -18.39
CA ALA A 364 -23.21 25.94 -17.63
C ALA A 364 -23.34 27.23 -18.44
#